data_AF-A0A953EF38-F1
#
_entry.id   AF-A0A953EF38-F1
#
_cell.length_a   1.000
_cell.length_b   1.000
_cell.length_c   1.000
_cell.angle_alpha   90.00
_cell.angle_beta   90.00
_cell.angle_gamma   90.00
#
_symmetry.space_group_name_H-M   'P 1'
#
loop_
_entity.id
_entity.type
_entity.pdbx_description
1 polymer ?
#
loop_
_entity_poly.entity_id
_entity_poly.type
_entity_poly.pdbx_seq_one_letter_code
_entity_poly.pdbx_strand_id
1 'polypeptide(L)'
;MGPLASAQFMLRLTLLTPADRDQDHIPAVLWSDPRVPDRSAARLAGGADPLPALLRGIRGLEAAGCGAIVIPCNTAHGWFDAMQAATRLPILHIVDAAAAELARLGVPGGKVGVMGTAGTLAMRLYQERLEARGYACLVPEP
;
A
#
# COMPACT_ATOMS: atom_id res chain seq x y z
N MET A 1 -2.88 9.02 5.13
CA MET A 1 -3.37 8.00 4.18
C MET A 1 -4.85 8.20 4.16
N GLY A 2 -5.43 8.55 3.01
CA GLY A 2 -6.72 9.23 3.06
C GLY A 2 -7.81 8.34 3.65
N PRO A 3 -8.64 8.85 4.58
CA PRO A 3 -9.88 8.18 4.96
C PRO A 3 -10.70 7.78 3.72
N LEU A 4 -10.73 8.64 2.69
CA LEU A 4 -11.41 8.35 1.44
C LEU A 4 -10.77 7.19 0.65
N ALA A 5 -9.44 7.12 0.56
CA ALA A 5 -8.76 6.00 -0.10
C ALA A 5 -9.04 4.67 0.62
N SER A 6 -9.17 4.71 1.95
CA SER A 6 -9.48 3.54 2.77
C SER A 6 -10.94 3.10 2.60
N ALA A 7 -11.88 4.05 2.57
CA ALA A 7 -13.28 3.77 2.25
C ALA A 7 -13.42 3.18 0.84
N GLN A 8 -12.70 3.75 -0.14
CA GLN A 8 -12.67 3.24 -1.52
C GLN A 8 -12.10 1.82 -1.59
N PHE A 9 -11.09 1.51 -0.78
CA PHE A 9 -10.56 0.15 -0.68
C PHE A 9 -11.62 -0.83 -0.16
N MET A 10 -12.32 -0.49 0.93
CA MET A 10 -13.38 -1.34 1.48
C MET A 10 -14.54 -1.55 0.50
N LEU A 11 -14.93 -0.51 -0.23
CA LEU A 11 -15.92 -0.60 -1.30
C LEU A 11 -15.46 -1.59 -2.38
N ARG A 12 -14.22 -1.45 -2.86
CA ARG A 12 -13.66 -2.36 -3.87
C ARG A 12 -13.51 -3.79 -3.36
N LEU A 13 -13.09 -3.99 -2.11
CA LEU A 13 -13.00 -5.31 -1.51
C LEU A 13 -14.37 -6.00 -1.53
N THR A 14 -15.43 -5.26 -1.15
CA THR A 14 -16.80 -5.77 -1.17
C THR A 14 -17.24 -6.11 -2.59
N LEU A 15 -17.10 -5.17 -3.54
CA LEU A 15 -17.55 -5.35 -4.93
C LEU A 15 -16.78 -6.42 -5.71
N LEU A 16 -15.51 -6.66 -5.37
CA LEU A 16 -14.64 -7.60 -6.07
C LEU A 16 -14.58 -8.98 -5.39
N THR A 17 -15.22 -9.15 -4.23
CA THR A 17 -15.35 -10.48 -3.62
C THR A 17 -16.51 -11.22 -4.29
N PRO A 18 -16.28 -12.39 -4.92
CA PRO A 18 -17.38 -13.24 -5.38
C PRO A 18 -18.17 -13.72 -4.17
N ALA A 19 -19.40 -13.23 -4.00
CA ALA A 19 -20.26 -13.54 -2.87
C ALA A 19 -21.73 -13.48 -3.31
N ASP A 20 -22.53 -14.46 -2.90
CA ASP A 20 -23.96 -14.52 -3.22
C ASP A 20 -24.83 -13.96 -2.06
N ARG A 21 -24.23 -13.81 -0.88
CA ARG A 21 -24.84 -13.30 0.36
C ARG A 21 -23.78 -12.73 1.29
N ASP A 22 -24.22 -11.98 2.29
CA ASP A 22 -23.35 -11.27 3.23
C ASP A 22 -22.25 -12.15 3.87
N GLN A 23 -22.57 -13.39 4.21
CA GLN A 23 -21.67 -14.31 4.93
C GLN A 23 -20.51 -14.84 4.07
N ASP A 24 -20.59 -14.67 2.75
CA ASP A 24 -19.55 -15.16 1.83
C ASP A 24 -18.48 -14.07 1.57
N HIS A 25 -18.67 -12.85 2.08
CA HIS A 25 -17.67 -11.78 1.98
C HIS A 25 -16.45 -12.03 2.87
N ILE A 26 -15.32 -11.44 2.46
CA ILE A 26 -14.08 -11.45 3.25
C ILE A 26 -14.29 -10.65 4.54
N PRO A 27 -14.13 -11.25 5.74
CA PRO A 27 -14.16 -10.50 7.00
C PRO A 27 -13.01 -9.49 7.05
N ALA A 28 -13.31 -8.23 7.34
CA ALA A 28 -12.34 -7.15 7.28
C ALA A 28 -12.49 -6.15 8.44
N VAL A 29 -11.35 -5.69 8.95
CA VAL A 29 -11.26 -4.62 9.96
C VAL A 29 -10.57 -3.43 9.33
N LEU A 30 -11.20 -2.24 9.39
CA LEU A 30 -10.60 -1.01 8.91
C LEU A 30 -10.02 -0.19 10.08
N TRP A 31 -8.70 -0.07 10.14
CA TRP A 31 -8.01 0.88 11.02
C TRP A 31 -7.78 2.22 10.29
N SER A 32 -8.70 3.17 10.45
CA SER A 32 -8.64 4.49 9.81
C SER A 32 -8.18 5.57 10.80
N ASP A 33 -6.86 5.79 10.89
CA ASP A 33 -6.29 6.87 11.71
C ASP A 33 -5.72 8.01 10.84
N PRO A 34 -6.46 9.12 10.65
CA PRO A 34 -5.98 10.24 9.84
C PRO A 34 -4.87 11.05 10.53
N ARG A 35 -4.58 10.79 11.81
CA ARG A 35 -3.53 11.51 12.58
C ARG A 35 -2.12 10.99 12.29
N VAL A 36 -1.97 9.94 11.48
CA VAL A 36 -0.66 9.48 11.00
C VAL A 36 0.04 10.64 10.27
N PRO A 37 1.26 11.04 10.70
CA PRO A 37 2.03 12.10 10.06
C PRO A 37 2.12 11.96 8.54
N ASP A 38 2.30 13.09 7.84
CA ASP A 38 2.40 13.05 6.38
C ASP A 38 3.68 12.35 5.90
N ARG A 39 3.52 11.40 4.99
CA ARG A 39 4.62 10.54 4.53
C ARG A 39 5.55 11.28 3.57
N SER A 40 5.01 12.16 2.74
CA SER A 40 5.82 12.94 1.81
C SER A 40 6.63 13.98 2.58
N ALA A 41 6.01 14.69 3.53
CA ALA A 41 6.70 15.64 4.40
C ALA A 41 7.78 14.97 5.25
N ALA A 42 7.50 13.80 5.85
CA ALA A 42 8.49 13.06 6.64
C ALA A 42 9.74 12.69 5.82
N ARG A 43 9.57 12.33 4.55
CA ARG A 43 10.69 11.96 3.69
C ARG A 43 11.41 13.15 3.07
N LEU A 44 10.67 14.17 2.63
CA LEU A 44 11.21 15.24 1.78
C LEU A 44 11.50 16.55 2.51
N ALA A 45 10.87 16.77 3.67
CA ALA A 45 10.89 18.05 4.35
C ALA A 45 11.21 17.93 5.85
N GLY A 46 11.75 16.80 6.29
CA GLY A 46 12.08 16.56 7.71
C GLY A 46 10.86 16.57 8.63
N GLY A 47 9.67 16.28 8.10
CA GLY A 47 8.44 16.18 8.88
C GLY A 47 8.48 15.04 9.91
N ALA A 48 7.51 15.03 10.82
CA ALA A 48 7.42 14.00 11.85
C ALA A 48 7.35 12.58 11.26
N ASP A 49 8.10 11.65 11.85
CA ASP A 49 8.13 10.25 11.40
C ASP A 49 6.76 9.57 11.57
N PRO A 50 6.16 9.02 10.49
CA PRO A 50 4.89 8.32 10.58
C PRO A 50 5.00 6.92 11.21
N LEU A 51 6.20 6.32 11.28
CA LEU A 51 6.39 4.94 11.68
C LEU A 51 5.75 4.59 13.04
N PRO A 52 5.91 5.38 14.11
CA PRO A 52 5.27 5.06 15.39
C PRO A 52 3.74 4.95 15.30
N ALA A 53 3.10 5.76 14.45
CA ALA A 53 1.66 5.72 14.22
C ALA A 53 1.24 4.53 13.34
N LEU A 54 2.04 4.18 12.34
CA LEU A 54 1.82 3.00 11.50
C LEU A 54 1.91 1.71 12.32
N LEU A 55 2.93 1.59 13.19
CA LEU A 55 3.10 0.44 14.07
C LEU A 55 1.95 0.30 15.09
N ARG A 56 1.33 1.41 15.52
CA ARG A 56 0.10 1.33 16.34
C ARG A 56 -1.05 0.72 15.56
N GLY A 57 -1.24 1.09 14.29
CA GLY A 57 -2.27 0.49 13.44
C GLY A 57 -2.05 -1.01 13.20
N ILE A 58 -0.80 -1.41 12.93
CA ILE A 58 -0.44 -2.83 12.75
C ILE A 58 -0.76 -3.65 14.00
N ARG A 59 -0.34 -3.19 15.19
CA ARG A 59 -0.66 -3.88 16.45
C ARG A 59 -2.16 -3.91 16.73
N GLY A 60 -2.89 -2.85 16.38
CA GLY A 60 -4.35 -2.80 16.49
C GLY A 60 -5.05 -3.85 15.64
N LEU A 61 -4.62 -4.01 14.39
CA LEU A 61 -5.15 -5.03 13.47
C LEU A 61 -4.79 -6.46 13.92
N GLU A 62 -3.57 -6.67 14.41
CA GLU A 62 -3.15 -7.95 14.98
C GLU A 62 -3.99 -8.32 16.21
N ALA A 63 -4.20 -7.37 17.12
CA ALA A 63 -5.05 -7.56 18.30
C ALA A 63 -6.54 -7.80 17.95
N ALA A 64 -7.00 -7.29 16.79
CA ALA A 64 -8.34 -7.55 16.28
C ALA A 64 -8.50 -8.93 15.62
N GLY A 65 -7.43 -9.74 15.55
CA GLY A 65 -7.46 -11.10 15.00
C GLY A 65 -7.32 -11.18 13.48
N CYS A 66 -6.79 -10.13 12.83
CA CYS A 66 -6.56 -10.16 11.38
C CYS A 66 -5.46 -11.18 11.01
N GLY A 67 -5.66 -11.88 9.88
CA GLY A 67 -4.67 -12.83 9.33
C GLY A 67 -3.68 -12.25 8.32
N ALA A 68 -3.94 -11.04 7.80
CA ALA A 68 -3.08 -10.33 6.86
C ALA A 68 -3.35 -8.82 6.95
N ILE A 69 -2.41 -8.01 6.47
CA ILE A 69 -2.52 -6.55 6.47
C ILE A 69 -2.34 -6.01 5.04
N VAL A 70 -3.22 -5.10 4.67
CA VAL A 70 -3.16 -4.31 3.43
C VAL A 70 -3.14 -2.83 3.79
N ILE A 71 -2.40 -2.03 3.02
CA ILE A 71 -2.26 -0.59 3.29
C ILE A 71 -2.64 0.17 2.01
N PRO A 72 -3.83 0.80 1.94
CA PRO A 72 -4.29 1.52 0.75
C PRO A 72 -3.60 2.90 0.61
N CYS A 73 -2.27 2.91 0.62
CA CYS A 73 -1.47 4.11 0.44
C CYS A 73 -0.07 3.77 -0.09
N ASN A 74 0.27 4.33 -1.26
CA ASN A 74 1.58 4.11 -1.88
C ASN A 74 2.73 4.58 -1.00
N THR A 75 2.70 5.84 -0.52
CA THR A 75 3.82 6.40 0.25
C THR A 75 4.09 5.71 1.59
N ALA A 76 3.08 5.05 2.17
CA ALA A 76 3.25 4.21 3.37
C ALA A 76 4.34 3.15 3.22
N HIS A 77 4.45 2.61 2.00
CA HIS A 77 5.32 1.49 1.72
C HIS A 77 6.81 1.88 1.75
N GLY A 78 7.13 3.18 1.84
CA GLY A 78 8.49 3.62 2.19
C GLY A 78 8.96 3.22 3.60
N TRP A 79 8.04 2.71 4.44
CA TRP A 79 8.31 2.12 5.74
C TRP A 79 7.99 0.61 5.78
N PHE A 80 7.83 -0.04 4.62
CA PHE A 80 7.38 -1.43 4.54
C PHE A 80 8.23 -2.38 5.37
N ASP A 81 9.56 -2.33 5.23
CA ASP A 81 10.44 -3.28 5.93
C ASP A 81 10.34 -3.15 7.45
N ALA A 82 10.27 -1.92 7.96
CA ALA A 82 10.09 -1.67 9.39
C ALA A 82 8.71 -2.12 9.88
N MET A 83 7.67 -1.93 9.08
CA MET A 83 6.32 -2.42 9.37
C MET A 83 6.26 -3.95 9.38
N GLN A 84 6.86 -4.61 8.38
CA GLN A 84 6.87 -6.07 8.25
C GLN A 84 7.72 -6.73 9.33
N ALA A 85 8.82 -6.10 9.77
CA ALA A 85 9.64 -6.59 10.88
C ALA A 85 8.91 -6.55 12.23
N ALA A 86 7.87 -5.70 12.36
CA ALA A 86 7.14 -5.50 13.61
C ALA A 86 5.97 -6.46 13.83
N THR A 87 5.64 -7.33 12.86
CA THR A 87 4.55 -8.30 12.97
C THR A 87 4.89 -9.58 12.21
N ARG A 88 4.28 -10.70 12.60
CA ARG A 88 4.34 -11.95 11.84
C ARG A 88 3.27 -12.03 10.75
N LEU A 89 2.28 -11.14 10.78
CA LEU A 89 1.25 -11.09 9.76
C LEU A 89 1.88 -10.67 8.42
N PRO A 90 1.49 -11.31 7.30
CA PRO A 90 1.93 -10.86 6.00
C PRO A 90 1.35 -9.47 5.71
N ILE A 91 2.22 -8.52 5.39
CA ILE A 91 1.84 -7.23 4.83
C ILE A 91 1.97 -7.32 3.31
N LEU A 92 0.86 -7.16 2.59
CA LEU A 92 0.87 -7.22 1.13
C LEU A 92 1.36 -5.89 0.56
N HIS A 93 2.50 -5.93 -0.14
CA HIS A 93 3.07 -4.74 -0.74
C HIS A 93 2.27 -4.31 -1.98
N ILE A 94 1.79 -3.06 -1.99
CA ILE A 94 0.91 -2.55 -3.06
C ILE A 94 1.53 -2.60 -4.47
N VAL A 95 2.86 -2.40 -4.57
CA VAL A 95 3.58 -2.49 -5.85
C VAL A 95 3.72 -3.94 -6.33
N ASP A 96 3.84 -4.90 -5.42
CA ASP A 96 3.88 -6.31 -5.82
C ASP A 96 2.52 -6.75 -6.37
N ALA A 97 1.43 -6.28 -5.75
CA ALA A 97 0.08 -6.47 -6.27
C ALA A 97 -0.11 -5.82 -7.66
N ALA A 98 0.41 -4.61 -7.87
CA ALA A 98 0.38 -3.95 -9.17
C ALA A 98 1.18 -4.72 -10.23
N ALA A 99 2.36 -5.25 -9.89
CA ALA A 99 3.18 -6.05 -10.79
C ALA A 99 2.50 -7.37 -11.18
N ALA A 100 1.86 -8.04 -10.21
CA ALA A 100 1.09 -9.25 -10.45
C ALA A 100 -0.09 -8.98 -11.42
N GLU A 101 -0.76 -7.85 -11.27
CA GLU A 101 -1.85 -7.46 -12.17
C GLU A 101 -1.35 -7.14 -13.59
N LEU A 102 -0.21 -6.46 -13.74
CA LEU A 102 0.39 -6.24 -15.06
C LEU A 102 0.70 -7.56 -15.77
N ALA A 103 1.26 -8.54 -15.05
CA ALA A 103 1.52 -9.86 -15.59
C ALA A 103 0.20 -10.58 -15.99
N ARG A 104 -0.85 -10.49 -15.16
CA ARG A 104 -2.17 -11.04 -15.46
C ARG A 104 -2.80 -10.43 -16.72
N LEU A 105 -2.54 -9.15 -16.98
CA LEU A 105 -2.99 -8.43 -18.18
C LEU A 105 -2.14 -8.71 -19.43
N GLY A 106 -1.14 -9.61 -19.34
CA GLY A 106 -0.26 -9.94 -20.48
C GLY A 106 0.84 -8.91 -20.73
N VAL A 107 1.19 -8.11 -19.72
CA VAL A 107 2.28 -7.11 -19.77
C VAL A 107 3.39 -7.52 -18.79
N PRO A 108 4.16 -8.59 -19.04
CA PRO A 108 5.16 -9.11 -18.09
C PRO A 108 6.47 -8.30 -18.03
N GLY A 109 6.57 -7.19 -18.79
CA GLY A 109 7.75 -6.33 -18.84
C GLY A 109 7.55 -5.16 -19.81
N GLY A 110 8.58 -4.34 -19.98
CA GLY A 110 8.55 -3.19 -20.90
C GLY A 110 8.33 -1.85 -20.21
N LYS A 111 7.98 -0.82 -20.98
CA LYS A 111 7.86 0.56 -20.48
C LYS A 111 6.55 0.76 -19.72
N VAL A 112 6.63 1.31 -18.50
CA VAL A 112 5.46 1.61 -17.67
C VAL A 112 5.54 3.03 -17.14
N GLY A 113 4.46 3.81 -17.31
CA GLY A 113 4.34 5.13 -16.71
C GLY A 113 4.01 5.01 -15.22
N VAL A 114 4.82 5.63 -14.36
CA VAL A 114 4.62 5.67 -12.92
C VAL A 114 4.18 7.06 -12.51
N MET A 115 2.94 7.18 -12.06
CA MET A 115 2.39 8.41 -11.49
C MET A 115 2.15 8.21 -10.00
N GLY A 116 2.56 9.20 -9.21
CA GLY A 116 2.41 9.16 -7.77
C GLY A 116 2.70 10.51 -7.15
N THR A 117 2.58 10.58 -5.83
CA THR A 117 2.99 11.79 -5.09
C THR A 117 4.50 12.01 -5.24
N ALA A 118 4.97 13.25 -5.03
CA ALA A 118 6.40 13.55 -5.01
C ALA A 118 7.18 12.61 -4.07
N GLY A 119 6.62 12.29 -2.89
CA GLY A 119 7.21 11.31 -1.97
C GLY A 119 7.32 9.91 -2.58
N THR A 120 6.29 9.42 -3.27
CA THR A 120 6.32 8.12 -3.96
C THR A 120 7.45 8.06 -4.99
N LEU A 121 7.57 9.09 -5.83
CA LEU A 121 8.55 9.12 -6.91
C LEU A 121 9.97 9.28 -6.37
N ALA A 122 10.17 10.18 -5.39
CA ALA A 122 11.45 10.43 -4.77
C ALA A 122 11.98 9.22 -3.97
N MET A 123 11.09 8.45 -3.35
CA MET A 123 11.43 7.20 -2.67
C MET A 123 11.60 6.01 -3.63
N ARG A 124 11.40 6.21 -4.94
CA ARG A 124 11.51 5.16 -5.97
C ARG A 124 10.70 3.89 -5.69
N LEU A 125 9.58 4.01 -4.96
CA LEU A 125 8.83 2.85 -4.43
C LEU A 125 8.33 1.89 -5.51
N TYR A 126 7.88 2.44 -6.64
CA TYR A 126 7.44 1.65 -7.78
C TYR A 126 8.64 1.23 -8.63
N GLN A 127 9.55 2.17 -8.87
CA GLN A 127 10.70 2.00 -9.76
C GLN A 127 11.56 0.81 -9.31
N GLU A 128 11.99 0.77 -8.06
CA GLU A 128 12.86 -0.31 -7.55
C GLU A 128 12.22 -1.69 -7.71
N ARG A 129 10.94 -1.83 -7.34
CA ARG A 129 10.24 -3.12 -7.37
C ARG A 129 9.84 -3.55 -8.78
N LEU A 130 9.48 -2.62 -9.66
CA LEU A 130 9.12 -2.95 -11.04
C LEU A 130 10.36 -3.16 -11.92
N GLU A 131 11.43 -2.37 -11.75
CA GLU A 131 12.69 -2.56 -12.47
C GLU A 131 13.30 -3.94 -12.17
N ALA A 132 13.23 -4.40 -10.91
CA ALA A 132 13.63 -5.75 -10.53
C ALA A 132 12.82 -6.87 -11.22
N ARG A 133 11.70 -6.54 -11.85
CA ARG A 133 10.80 -7.45 -12.58
C ARG A 133 10.81 -7.22 -14.10
N GLY A 134 11.77 -6.45 -14.62
CA GLY A 134 11.95 -6.25 -16.06
C GLY A 134 11.14 -5.11 -16.67
N TYR A 135 10.62 -4.19 -15.84
CA TYR A 135 9.97 -2.97 -16.33
C TYR A 135 10.94 -1.80 -16.42
N ALA A 136 10.78 -0.96 -17.43
CA ALA A 136 11.42 0.34 -17.53
C ALA A 136 10.43 1.42 -17.06
N CYS A 137 10.64 1.96 -15.86
CA CYS A 137 9.74 2.96 -15.29
C CYS A 137 9.97 4.35 -15.89
N LEU A 138 8.91 4.93 -16.45
CA LEU A 138 8.88 6.31 -16.93
C LEU A 138 8.18 7.18 -15.88
N VAL A 139 8.81 8.26 -15.45
CA VAL A 139 8.23 9.22 -14.50
C VAL A 139 8.05 10.59 -15.17
N PRO A 140 7.08 11.41 -14.73
CA PRO A 140 6.93 12.77 -15.26
C PRO A 140 8.22 13.59 -15.06
N GLU A 141 8.56 14.39 -16.06
CA GLU A 141 9.58 15.44 -15.91
C GLU A 141 9.03 16.59 -15.04
N PRO A 142 9.90 17.34 -14.33
CA PRO A 142 9.50 18.44 -13.47
C PRO A 142 8.72 19.57 -14.15
#